data_AF-A0A6J6UWW2-F1
#
_entry.id   AF-A0A6J6UWW2-F1
#
_cell.length_a   1.000
_cell.length_b   1.000
_cell.length_c   1.000
_cell.angle_alpha   90.00
_cell.angle_beta   90.00
_cell.angle_gamma   90.00
#
_symmetry.space_group_name_H-M   'P 1'
#
loop_
_entity.id
_entity.type
_entity.pdbx_description
1 polymer ?
#
loop_
_entity_poly.entity_id
_entity_poly.type
_entity_poly.pdbx_seq_one_letter_code
_entity_poly.pdbx_strand_id
1 'polypeptide(L)'
;MSELDLNAPITEWELDEWTPDARAELTAALIESGIAHKWEETVLLAASAVENEVEEMLDEIENNIGISDDSDDSDDDDGGDDSNDVADSKVLGQLSALAQRISRNPSDTNAIRTLERLLEEIDGANAPREISDSVWRQVKDLANQIEESLIGSSQPDESTAMDLAGRLFAILRSNV
;
A
#
# COMPACT_ATOMS: atom_id res chain seq x y z
N MET A 1 -33.57 -7.11 -5.78
CA MET A 1 -32.56 -7.61 -6.73
C MET A 1 -32.66 -6.74 -7.95
N SER A 2 -31.78 -5.75 -8.05
CA SER A 2 -31.73 -4.86 -9.20
C SER A 2 -31.00 -5.60 -10.33
N GLU A 3 -31.68 -5.73 -11.46
CA GLU A 3 -31.15 -6.34 -12.67
C GLU A 3 -30.03 -5.42 -13.21
N LEU A 4 -28.83 -5.98 -13.42
CA LEU A 4 -27.75 -5.25 -14.11
C LEU A 4 -28.26 -4.83 -15.48
N ASP A 5 -28.09 -3.55 -15.81
CA ASP A 5 -28.42 -3.04 -17.13
C ASP A 5 -27.35 -3.52 -18.14
N LEU A 6 -27.68 -4.59 -18.87
CA LEU A 6 -26.79 -5.25 -19.85
C LEU A 6 -26.44 -4.39 -21.07
N ASN A 7 -26.91 -3.13 -21.12
CA ASN A 7 -26.60 -2.19 -22.20
C ASN A 7 -25.40 -1.29 -21.87
N ALA A 8 -24.89 -1.34 -20.63
CA ALA A 8 -23.66 -0.67 -20.21
C ALA A 8 -22.45 -1.63 -20.31
N PRO A 9 -21.22 -1.12 -20.54
CA PRO A 9 -20.02 -1.93 -20.46
C PRO A 9 -19.91 -2.52 -19.03
N ILE A 10 -19.63 -3.82 -18.97
CA ILE A 10 -19.43 -4.57 -17.73
C ILE A 10 -17.95 -4.92 -17.60
N THR A 11 -17.45 -4.85 -16.37
CA THR A 11 -16.13 -5.36 -15.99
C THR A 11 -16.34 -6.63 -15.17
N GLU A 12 -15.43 -7.59 -15.37
CA GLU A 12 -15.45 -8.92 -14.77
C GLU A 12 -14.20 -9.07 -13.92
N TRP A 13 -14.34 -9.55 -12.68
CA TRP A 13 -13.23 -9.84 -11.77
C TRP A 13 -13.27 -11.30 -11.38
N GLU A 14 -12.20 -12.03 -11.69
CA GLU A 14 -12.05 -13.45 -11.37
C GLU A 14 -11.52 -13.59 -9.94
N LEU A 15 -12.36 -14.00 -9.00
CA LEU A 15 -12.01 -14.06 -7.57
C LEU A 15 -11.94 -15.50 -7.08
N ASP A 16 -11.50 -16.45 -7.91
CA ASP A 16 -11.47 -17.88 -7.60
C ASP A 16 -10.59 -18.24 -6.40
N GLU A 17 -9.52 -17.48 -6.20
CA GLU A 17 -8.60 -17.56 -5.06
C GLU A 17 -9.18 -17.02 -3.74
N TRP A 18 -10.25 -16.22 -3.80
CA TRP A 18 -10.86 -15.63 -2.61
C TRP A 18 -11.70 -16.66 -1.84
N THR A 19 -11.58 -16.65 -0.52
CA THR A 19 -12.41 -17.49 0.35
C THR A 19 -13.89 -17.07 0.28
N PRO A 20 -14.83 -18.00 0.51
CA PRO A 20 -16.26 -17.68 0.50
C PRO A 20 -16.64 -16.59 1.52
N ASP A 21 -15.94 -16.51 2.66
CA ASP A 21 -16.12 -15.44 3.65
C ASP A 21 -15.67 -14.07 3.09
N ALA A 22 -14.51 -14.01 2.44
CA ALA A 22 -14.03 -12.77 1.81
C ALA A 22 -14.96 -12.27 0.69
N ARG A 23 -15.46 -13.18 -0.15
CA ARG A 23 -16.45 -12.83 -1.19
C ARG A 23 -17.78 -12.35 -0.58
N ALA A 24 -18.17 -12.88 0.57
CA ALA A 24 -19.36 -12.43 1.29
C ALA A 24 -19.17 -11.03 1.87
N GLU A 25 -17.98 -10.71 2.41
CA GLU A 25 -17.63 -9.35 2.84
C GLU A 25 -17.64 -8.36 1.67
N LEU A 26 -17.01 -8.71 0.54
CA LEU A 26 -17.03 -7.88 -0.66
C LEU A 26 -18.46 -7.62 -1.16
N THR A 27 -19.30 -8.66 -1.15
CA THR A 27 -20.71 -8.53 -1.51
C THR A 27 -21.44 -7.57 -0.58
N ALA A 28 -21.18 -7.61 0.73
CA ALA A 28 -21.77 -6.67 1.67
C ALA A 28 -21.34 -5.23 1.37
N ALA A 29 -20.04 -5.00 1.15
CA ALA A 29 -19.50 -3.69 0.81
C ALA A 29 -20.12 -3.11 -0.48
N LEU A 30 -20.23 -3.92 -1.53
CA LEU A 30 -20.89 -3.52 -2.79
C LEU A 30 -22.35 -3.12 -2.59
N ILE A 31 -23.09 -3.84 -1.75
CA ILE A 31 -24.49 -3.52 -1.42
C ILE A 31 -24.57 -2.21 -0.63
N GLU A 32 -23.69 -2.01 0.36
CA GLU A 32 -23.65 -0.80 1.18
C GLU A 32 -23.33 0.45 0.35
N SER A 33 -22.44 0.32 -0.62
CA SER A 33 -22.10 1.37 -1.59
C SER A 33 -23.18 1.56 -2.68
N GLY A 34 -24.20 0.70 -2.71
CA GLY A 34 -25.29 0.77 -3.70
C GLY A 34 -24.88 0.37 -5.12
N ILE A 35 -23.80 -0.40 -5.25
CA ILE A 35 -23.25 -0.84 -6.52
C ILE A 35 -24.04 -2.04 -7.05
N ALA A 36 -24.57 -1.88 -8.27
CA ALA A 36 -25.20 -2.97 -8.99
C ALA A 36 -24.13 -3.98 -9.41
N HIS A 37 -24.22 -5.20 -8.88
CA HIS A 37 -23.29 -6.29 -9.15
C HIS A 37 -24.05 -7.61 -9.34
N LYS A 38 -23.37 -8.58 -9.95
CA LYS A 38 -23.82 -9.97 -10.13
C LYS A 38 -22.63 -10.89 -9.91
N TRP A 39 -22.90 -12.06 -9.35
CA TRP A 39 -21.91 -13.12 -9.23
C TRP A 39 -22.20 -14.22 -10.24
N GLU A 40 -21.17 -14.70 -10.92
CA GLU A 40 -21.16 -15.93 -11.70
C GLU A 40 -20.10 -16.85 -11.14
N GLU A 41 -20.53 -17.80 -10.32
CA GLU A 41 -19.68 -18.72 -9.58
C GLU A 41 -18.69 -17.99 -8.65
N THR A 42 -17.47 -17.77 -9.14
CA THR A 42 -16.39 -17.07 -8.44
C THR A 42 -16.01 -15.75 -9.11
N VAL A 43 -16.74 -15.36 -10.16
CA VAL A 43 -16.52 -14.14 -10.94
C VAL A 43 -17.53 -13.06 -10.52
N LEU A 44 -17.02 -11.89 -10.17
CA LEU A 44 -17.82 -10.71 -9.91
C LEU A 44 -18.02 -9.93 -11.22
N LEU A 45 -19.25 -9.51 -11.49
CA LEU A 45 -19.62 -8.69 -12.63
C LEU A 45 -20.28 -7.40 -12.14
N ALA A 46 -19.76 -6.25 -12.56
CA ALA A 46 -20.35 -4.95 -12.29
C ALA A 46 -20.21 -4.03 -13.51
N ALA A 47 -20.87 -2.87 -13.49
CA ALA A 47 -20.71 -1.90 -14.56
C ALA A 47 -19.28 -1.32 -14.57
N SER A 48 -18.63 -1.19 -15.72
CA SER A 48 -17.28 -0.59 -15.81
C SER A 48 -17.24 0.86 -15.31
N ALA A 49 -18.39 1.54 -15.22
CA ALA A 49 -18.46 2.88 -14.65
C ALA A 49 -18.08 2.95 -13.15
N VAL A 50 -18.19 1.84 -12.44
CA VAL A 50 -17.82 1.72 -11.02
C VAL A 50 -16.57 0.88 -10.81
N GLU A 51 -15.83 0.58 -11.89
CA GLU A 51 -14.62 -0.26 -11.86
C GLU A 51 -13.64 0.21 -10.78
N ASN A 52 -13.29 1.50 -10.78
CA ASN A 52 -12.38 2.07 -9.80
C ASN A 52 -12.85 1.89 -8.34
N GLU A 53 -14.15 2.02 -8.07
CA GLU A 53 -14.67 1.83 -6.70
C GLU A 53 -14.66 0.35 -6.30
N VAL A 54 -14.92 -0.55 -7.24
CA VAL A 54 -14.85 -1.99 -7.02
C VAL A 54 -13.41 -2.43 -6.79
N GLU A 55 -12.46 -1.92 -7.57
CA GLU A 55 -11.01 -2.17 -7.39
C GLU A 55 -10.51 -1.68 -6.03
N GLU A 56 -10.88 -0.47 -5.61
CA GLU A 56 -10.50 0.03 -4.29
C GLU A 56 -11.02 -0.87 -3.15
N MET A 57 -12.25 -1.36 -3.24
CA MET A 57 -12.80 -2.30 -2.25
C MET A 57 -12.14 -3.68 -2.29
N LEU A 58 -11.73 -4.14 -3.48
CA LEU A 58 -10.98 -5.38 -3.64
C LEU A 58 -9.64 -5.27 -2.93
N ASP A 59 -8.86 -4.22 -3.20
CA ASP A 59 -7.57 -3.93 -2.55
C ASP A 59 -7.70 -3.85 -1.01
N GLU A 60 -8.75 -3.19 -0.50
CA GLU A 60 -8.96 -3.07 0.94
C GLU A 60 -9.21 -4.42 1.62
N ILE A 61 -10.05 -5.26 1.00
CA ILE A 61 -10.37 -6.58 1.55
C ILE A 61 -9.17 -7.49 1.42
N GLU A 62 -8.49 -7.49 0.27
CA GLU A 62 -7.29 -8.27 -0.02
C GLU A 62 -6.20 -8.05 1.04
N ASN A 63 -5.92 -6.79 1.37
CA ASN A 63 -4.97 -6.40 2.41
C ASN A 63 -5.40 -6.86 3.82
N ASN A 64 -6.71 -6.95 4.09
CA ASN A 64 -7.24 -7.40 5.37
C ASN A 64 -7.14 -8.93 5.55
N ILE A 65 -7.39 -9.70 4.48
CA ILE A 65 -7.29 -11.17 4.49
C ILE A 65 -5.89 -11.70 4.20
N GLY A 66 -4.96 -10.84 3.80
CA GLY A 66 -3.58 -11.22 3.51
C GLY A 66 -3.45 -12.16 2.31
N ILE A 67 -4.44 -12.15 1.40
CA ILE A 67 -4.28 -12.74 0.07
C ILE A 67 -3.38 -11.77 -0.67
N SER A 68 -2.07 -11.91 -0.57
CA SER A 68 -1.21 -11.24 -1.54
C SER A 68 -1.33 -12.06 -2.82
N ASP A 69 -1.49 -11.41 -3.99
CA ASP A 69 -1.26 -12.03 -5.30
C ASP A 69 0.15 -12.63 -5.32
N ASP A 70 0.26 -13.84 -4.79
CA ASP A 70 1.45 -14.69 -4.83
C ASP A 70 1.41 -15.41 -6.18
N SER A 71 1.52 -14.61 -7.23
CA SER A 71 2.05 -15.08 -8.51
C SER A 71 3.58 -15.22 -8.46
N ASP A 72 4.20 -15.20 -7.27
CA ASP A 72 5.62 -15.48 -7.08
C ASP A 72 5.83 -16.99 -6.86
N ASP A 73 6.04 -17.70 -7.97
CA ASP A 73 6.67 -19.02 -7.98
C ASP A 73 8.09 -18.90 -7.42
N SER A 74 8.20 -18.89 -6.09
CA SER A 74 9.44 -19.10 -5.36
C SER A 74 9.27 -20.27 -4.41
N ASP A 75 9.32 -21.45 -5.03
CA ASP A 75 9.57 -22.73 -4.37
C ASP A 75 10.91 -22.68 -3.61
N ASP A 76 10.87 -23.08 -2.34
CA ASP A 76 11.97 -23.70 -1.57
C ASP A 76 13.18 -22.82 -1.18
N ASP A 77 13.39 -22.60 0.13
CA ASP A 77 14.32 -23.45 0.90
C ASP A 77 14.74 -22.79 2.23
N ASP A 78 14.95 -23.70 3.18
CA ASP A 78 15.39 -23.61 4.55
C ASP A 78 16.67 -22.77 4.81
N GLY A 79 16.73 -22.16 5.99
CA GLY A 79 18.01 -21.89 6.68
C GLY A 79 18.71 -20.58 6.32
N GLY A 80 18.98 -19.78 7.35
CA GLY A 80 19.43 -18.40 7.18
C GLY A 80 20.83 -18.21 6.62
N ASP A 81 21.07 -17.01 6.10
CA ASP A 81 22.40 -16.42 6.01
C ASP A 81 22.30 -14.88 5.98
N ASP A 82 23.08 -14.29 6.87
CA ASP A 82 23.30 -12.86 7.03
C ASP A 82 24.13 -12.38 5.83
N SER A 83 23.48 -11.82 4.81
CA SER A 83 23.99 -10.73 3.96
C SER A 83 23.14 -10.59 2.71
N ASN A 84 22.56 -9.41 2.54
CA ASN A 84 22.01 -8.86 1.29
C ASN A 84 20.48 -8.88 1.12
N ASP A 85 19.75 -8.60 2.20
CA ASP A 85 18.40 -8.03 2.09
C ASP A 85 18.55 -6.58 1.57
N VAL A 86 18.58 -6.45 0.25
CA VAL A 86 18.56 -5.15 -0.43
C VAL A 86 17.12 -4.72 -0.53
N ALA A 87 16.79 -3.53 -0.03
CA ALA A 87 15.42 -3.05 -0.06
C ALA A 87 14.87 -3.06 -1.50
N ASP A 88 13.66 -3.60 -1.65
CA ASP A 88 12.97 -3.65 -2.93
C ASP A 88 12.75 -2.26 -3.52
N SER A 89 12.76 -2.14 -4.84
CA SER A 89 12.43 -0.88 -5.51
C SER A 89 11.00 -0.40 -5.20
N LYS A 90 10.11 -1.31 -4.80
CA LYS A 90 8.74 -1.01 -4.35
C LYS A 90 8.76 -0.15 -3.08
N VAL A 91 9.70 -0.41 -2.16
CA VAL A 91 9.89 0.35 -0.92
C VAL A 91 10.19 1.82 -1.22
N LEU A 92 11.03 2.12 -2.22
CA LEU A 92 11.32 3.50 -2.63
C LEU A 92 10.06 4.23 -3.13
N GLY A 93 9.24 3.54 -3.91
CA GLY A 93 7.95 4.05 -4.39
C GLY A 93 7.01 4.35 -3.23
N GLN A 94 6.85 3.40 -2.31
CA GLN A 94 6.02 3.53 -1.12
C GLN A 94 6.51 4.67 -0.21
N LEU A 95 7.81 4.76 0.07
CA LEU A 95 8.39 5.84 0.87
C LEU A 95 8.16 7.22 0.21
N SER A 96 8.22 7.30 -1.12
CA SER A 96 7.97 8.55 -1.84
C SER A 96 6.50 9.00 -1.77
N ALA A 97 5.57 8.06 -1.95
CA ALA A 97 4.13 8.33 -1.85
C ALA A 97 3.78 8.73 -0.41
N LEU A 98 4.37 8.04 0.56
CA LEU A 98 4.21 8.32 1.97
C LEU A 98 4.77 9.69 2.36
N ALA A 99 5.98 10.03 1.92
CA ALA A 99 6.58 11.34 2.13
C ALA A 99 5.71 12.46 1.55
N GLN A 100 5.13 12.25 0.36
CA GLN A 100 4.20 13.21 -0.24
C GLN A 100 2.90 13.33 0.56
N ARG A 101 2.39 12.22 1.10
CA ARG A 101 1.20 12.19 1.94
C ARG A 101 1.42 12.92 3.26
N ILE A 102 2.52 12.65 3.96
CA ILE A 102 2.90 13.34 5.21
C ILE A 102 3.15 14.82 4.96
N SER A 103 3.78 15.19 3.84
CA SER A 103 3.99 16.59 3.46
C SER A 103 2.69 17.37 3.28
N ARG A 104 1.61 16.72 2.82
CA ARG A 104 0.29 17.34 2.69
C ARG A 104 -0.54 17.26 3.97
N ASN A 105 -0.44 16.14 4.69
CA ASN A 105 -1.23 15.84 5.88
C ASN A 105 -0.36 15.12 6.93
N PRO A 106 0.37 15.86 7.78
CA PRO A 106 1.34 15.30 8.73
C PRO A 106 0.67 14.57 9.90
N SER A 107 -0.59 14.91 10.21
CA SER A 107 -1.40 14.25 11.26
C SER A 107 -2.18 13.03 10.74
N ASP A 108 -1.85 12.51 9.56
CA ASP A 108 -2.53 11.35 8.98
C ASP A 108 -2.11 10.05 9.70
N THR A 109 -2.98 9.50 10.54
CA THR A 109 -2.71 8.30 11.33
C THR A 109 -2.33 7.09 10.47
N ASN A 110 -2.88 6.97 9.26
CA ASN A 110 -2.53 5.91 8.32
C ASN A 110 -1.12 6.10 7.77
N ALA A 111 -0.74 7.33 7.42
CA ALA A 111 0.62 7.64 7.00
C ALA A 111 1.64 7.36 8.11
N ILE A 112 1.31 7.69 9.36
CA ILE A 112 2.19 7.41 10.52
C ILE A 112 2.39 5.89 10.70
N ARG A 113 1.31 5.10 10.74
CA ARG A 113 1.41 3.64 10.87
C ARG A 113 2.16 2.98 9.70
N THR A 114 1.96 3.49 8.50
CA THR A 114 2.65 3.00 7.31
C THR A 114 4.14 3.34 7.36
N LEU A 115 4.51 4.51 7.89
CA LEU A 115 5.89 4.93 8.11
C LEU A 115 6.60 4.00 9.10
N GLU A 116 5.96 3.69 10.23
CA GLU A 116 6.51 2.78 11.25
C GLU A 116 6.78 1.39 10.66
N ARG A 117 5.81 0.83 9.92
CA ARG A 117 5.97 -0.48 9.27
C ARG A 117 7.13 -0.50 8.26
N LEU A 118 7.21 0.52 7.41
CA LEU A 118 8.28 0.65 6.42
C LEU A 118 9.64 0.87 7.08
N LEU A 119 9.72 1.67 8.14
CA LEU A 119 10.95 1.89 8.89
C LEU A 119 11.48 0.59 9.51
N GLU A 120 10.59 -0.22 10.09
CA GLU A 120 10.93 -1.51 10.70
C GLU A 120 11.42 -2.52 9.66
N GLU A 121 10.84 -2.51 8.46
CA GLU A 121 11.25 -3.33 7.31
C GLU A 121 12.64 -2.91 6.78
N ILE A 122 12.90 -1.60 6.65
CA ILE A 122 14.12 -1.08 6.03
C ILE A 122 15.30 -0.88 7.00
N ASP A 123 15.09 -0.98 8.31
CA ASP A 123 16.13 -0.74 9.33
C ASP A 123 17.33 -1.66 9.10
N GLY A 124 17.06 -2.95 8.84
CA GLY A 124 18.04 -3.98 8.51
C GLY A 124 18.45 -4.03 7.03
N ALA A 125 17.68 -3.42 6.13
CA ALA A 125 17.90 -3.52 4.69
C ALA A 125 19.04 -2.63 4.18
N ASN A 126 19.82 -3.18 3.25
CA ASN A 126 20.85 -2.48 2.50
C ASN A 126 20.24 -1.64 1.36
N ALA A 127 21.03 -0.68 0.87
CA ALA A 127 20.58 0.23 -0.16
C ALA A 127 20.16 -0.51 -1.44
N PRO A 128 19.01 -0.15 -2.04
CA PRO A 128 18.63 -0.61 -3.37
C PRO A 128 19.73 -0.29 -4.38
N ARG A 129 19.94 -1.17 -5.38
CA ARG A 129 20.95 -0.97 -6.44
C ARG A 129 20.81 0.37 -7.20
N GLU A 130 19.62 0.95 -7.17
CA GLU A 130 19.26 2.22 -7.81
C GLU A 130 19.87 3.44 -7.09
N ILE A 131 20.12 3.35 -5.78
CA ILE A 131 20.58 4.48 -4.96
C ILE A 131 21.85 4.14 -4.18
N SER A 132 22.67 5.17 -3.90
CA SER A 132 23.90 4.97 -3.12
C SER A 132 23.62 4.73 -1.64
N ASP A 133 24.44 3.95 -0.94
CA ASP A 133 24.36 3.73 0.52
C ASP A 133 24.31 5.02 1.35
N SER A 134 24.99 6.07 0.89
CA SER A 134 24.95 7.38 1.54
C SER A 134 23.58 8.05 1.43
N VAL A 135 22.92 7.91 0.27
CA VAL A 135 21.56 8.42 0.03
C VAL A 135 20.56 7.57 0.81
N TRP A 136 20.72 6.24 0.81
CA TRP A 136 19.85 5.34 1.56
C TRP A 136 19.89 5.62 3.07
N ARG A 137 21.08 5.79 3.65
CA ARG A 137 21.21 6.22 5.06
C ARG A 137 20.53 7.57 5.32
N GLN A 138 20.66 8.52 4.40
CA GLN A 138 20.01 9.82 4.53
C GLN A 138 18.48 9.72 4.44
N VAL A 139 17.96 8.85 3.59
CA VAL A 139 16.53 8.53 3.47
C VAL A 139 16.01 7.95 4.78
N LYS A 140 16.70 6.95 5.36
CA LYS A 140 16.34 6.35 6.65
C LYS A 140 16.39 7.36 7.79
N ASP A 141 17.44 8.17 7.85
CA ASP A 141 17.60 9.24 8.85
C ASP A 141 16.47 10.28 8.78
N LEU A 142 16.08 10.71 7.58
CA LEU A 142 14.97 11.65 7.39
C LEU A 142 13.62 11.04 7.76
N ALA A 143 13.38 9.78 7.39
CA ALA A 143 12.16 9.06 7.73
C ALA A 143 12.00 8.88 9.25
N ASN A 144 13.10 8.56 9.96
CA ASN A 144 13.12 8.44 11.41
C ASN A 144 12.86 9.81 12.09
N GLN A 145 13.47 10.89 11.61
CA GLN A 145 13.19 12.25 12.13
C GLN A 145 11.73 12.69 11.93
N ILE A 146 11.09 12.27 10.84
CA ILE A 146 9.66 12.53 10.62
C ILE A 146 8.84 11.79 11.68
N GLU A 147 9.11 10.51 11.91
CA GLU A 147 8.44 9.70 12.94
C GLU A 147 8.66 10.27 14.35
N GLU A 148 9.89 10.58 14.73
CA GLU A 148 10.22 11.23 16.00
C GLU A 148 9.52 12.58 16.17
N SER A 149 9.34 13.36 15.09
CA SER A 149 8.64 14.65 15.17
C SER A 149 7.12 14.51 15.34
N LEU A 150 6.55 13.38 14.94
CA LEU A 150 5.12 13.10 15.00
C LEU A 150 4.73 12.33 16.28
N ILE A 151 5.64 11.48 16.79
CA ILE A 151 5.37 10.58 17.92
C ILE A 151 6.19 10.96 19.17
N GLY A 152 7.40 11.49 18.99
CA GLY A 152 8.38 11.70 20.07
C GLY A 152 8.17 12.93 20.94
N SER A 153 7.41 13.93 20.48
CA SER A 153 7.10 15.14 21.25
C SER A 153 5.68 15.10 21.85
N SER A 154 5.49 15.71 23.02
CA SER A 154 4.20 15.77 23.72
C SER A 154 3.10 16.49 22.91
N GLN A 155 3.47 17.14 21.80
CA GLN A 155 2.59 17.69 20.77
C GLN A 155 3.32 17.54 19.43
N PRO A 156 2.72 16.92 18.41
CA PRO A 156 3.39 16.65 17.13
C PRO A 156 3.85 17.95 16.47
N ASP A 157 5.11 17.98 16.05
CA ASP A 157 5.73 19.11 15.36
C ASP A 157 5.45 19.03 13.85
N GLU A 158 4.17 19.18 13.49
CA GLU A 158 3.63 19.01 12.13
C GLU A 158 4.38 19.84 11.06
N SER A 159 4.80 21.06 11.41
CA SER A 159 5.57 21.93 10.50
C SER A 159 6.95 21.38 10.18
N THR A 160 7.59 20.74 11.17
CA THR A 160 8.89 20.09 11.01
C THR A 160 8.73 18.81 10.21
N ALA A 161 7.72 17.99 10.53
CA ALA A 161 7.36 16.79 9.78
C ALA A 161 7.11 17.08 8.29
N MET A 162 6.38 18.15 7.97
CA MET A 162 6.12 18.57 6.58
C MET A 162 7.40 18.95 5.82
N ASP A 163 8.30 19.73 6.45
CA ASP A 163 9.56 20.15 5.82
C ASP A 163 10.49 18.95 5.57
N LEU A 164 10.61 18.06 6.56
CA LEU A 164 11.39 16.84 6.46
C LEU A 164 10.84 15.89 5.39
N ALA A 165 9.52 15.70 5.35
CA ALA A 165 8.85 14.86 4.34
C ALA A 165 9.02 15.43 2.92
N GLY A 166 8.95 16.76 2.76
CA GLY A 166 9.23 17.42 1.49
C GLY A 166 10.66 17.20 1.00
N ARG A 167 11.64 17.24 1.91
CA ARG A 167 13.05 16.93 1.59
C ARG A 167 13.26 15.47 1.21
N LEU A 168 12.67 14.56 1.98
CA LEU A 168 12.70 13.12 1.70
C LEU A 168 12.18 12.81 0.29
N PHE A 169 11.02 13.37 -0.06
CA PHE A 169 10.43 13.22 -1.39
C PHE A 169 11.32 13.78 -2.51
N ALA A 170 11.92 14.96 -2.29
CA ALA A 170 12.81 15.57 -3.28
C ALA A 170 14.08 14.74 -3.52
N ILE A 171 14.64 14.14 -2.47
CA ILE A 171 15.81 13.25 -2.57
C ILE A 171 15.45 11.98 -3.34
N LEU A 172 14.34 11.32 -2.98
CA LEU A 172 13.89 10.11 -3.68
C LEU A 172 13.68 10.40 -5.17
N ARG A 173 12.89 11.42 -5.53
CA ARG A 173 12.61 11.79 -6.92
C ARG A 173 13.85 12.17 -7.75
N SER A 174 14.92 12.61 -7.09
CA SER A 174 16.16 12.96 -7.80
C SER A 174 17.06 11.74 -8.08
N ASN A 175 16.77 10.60 -7.46
CA ASN A 175 17.59 9.39 -7.52
C ASN A 175 16.82 8.14 -8.01
N VAL A 176 15.51 8.23 -8.22
CA VAL A 176 14.68 7.30 -9.02
C VAL A 176 14.28 7.95 -10.34
#